data_AF-A0A072PGD5-F1
#
_entry.id   AF-A0A072PGD5-F1
#
_cell.length_a   1.000
_cell.length_b   1.000
_cell.length_c   1.000
_cell.angle_alpha   90.00
_cell.angle_beta   90.00
_cell.angle_gamma   90.00
#
_symmetry.space_group_name_H-M   'P 1'
#
loop_
_entity.id
_entity.type
_entity.pdbx_description
1 polymer ?
#
loop_
_entity_poly.entity_id
_entity_poly.type
_entity_poly.pdbx_seq_one_letter_code
_entity_poly.pdbx_strand_id
1 'polypeptide(L)'
;MASKSNRPFFMGIAPNAPHTEAVIGPNSLWFDVPKPAKRHENLFLDAKIPRGPSFNPEEPHGVSWVKALPRANQTVLDYNDAFYVKRLQTLQAVDELVGALFDKLKILGMDKNTYVIYTSDNGFHMGQHRLKPGKQCAFEEDVNVPFLVSGPGVPKNHTVDFTTSHTDFSATILDLAQIPLREDFDGTPMPLTLPAMKKAAKSTMHDHVSIEYWGIGGEEGALYRGGISASHGNNTYKGMRIVSPQYDLLYTVWCSHEHELYDMKTDPYQTKNLYGTSVKINGQSIPKVVERLDALLMVMKSCKGKQCTQPWLTLHPGGKVNNLAEALHTRLDSFYGKQVKVTFDECQPGYIISAEGPLDVIPFYVPD
;
A
#
# COMPACT_ATOMS: atom_id res chain seq x y z
N MET A 1 0.04 32.13 -19.15
CA MET A 1 0.50 31.57 -17.86
C MET A 1 -0.70 31.41 -16.95
N ALA A 2 -0.80 30.30 -16.20
CA ALA A 2 -1.92 30.05 -15.28
C ALA A 2 -2.15 31.22 -14.30
N SER A 3 -1.09 31.86 -13.82
CA SER A 3 -1.14 33.03 -12.94
C SER A 3 -1.81 34.29 -13.51
N LYS A 4 -2.07 34.33 -14.82
CA LYS A 4 -2.77 35.46 -15.50
C LYS A 4 -4.17 35.07 -15.97
N SER A 5 -4.66 33.90 -15.58
CA SER A 5 -5.93 33.32 -16.02
C SER A 5 -6.82 33.07 -14.81
N ASN A 6 -8.13 33.31 -14.96
CA ASN A 6 -9.12 32.96 -13.93
C ASN A 6 -9.61 31.50 -14.06
N ARG A 7 -9.12 30.75 -15.06
CA ARG A 7 -9.45 29.32 -15.21
C ARG A 7 -8.65 28.48 -14.20
N PRO A 8 -9.27 27.46 -13.56
CA PRO A 8 -8.53 26.51 -12.75
C PRO A 8 -7.49 25.77 -13.59
N PHE A 9 -6.43 25.28 -12.94
CA PHE A 9 -5.38 24.50 -13.56
C PHE A 9 -5.03 23.28 -12.72
N PHE A 10 -4.43 22.29 -13.36
CA PHE A 10 -3.81 21.14 -12.73
C PHE A 10 -2.34 21.07 -13.18
N MET A 11 -1.44 20.72 -12.27
CA MET A 11 -0.03 20.51 -12.57
C MET A 11 0.45 19.26 -11.82
N GLY A 12 0.89 18.25 -12.56
CA GLY A 12 1.60 17.10 -12.02
C GLY A 12 3.10 17.34 -12.08
N ILE A 13 3.79 17.13 -10.95
CA ILE A 13 5.26 17.16 -10.87
C ILE A 13 5.70 15.80 -10.36
N ALA A 14 6.29 15.00 -11.24
CA ALA A 14 6.70 13.62 -10.97
C ALA A 14 8.19 13.44 -11.30
N PRO A 15 9.10 13.90 -10.42
CA PRO A 15 10.53 13.64 -10.61
C PRO A 15 10.80 12.13 -10.47
N ASN A 16 11.82 11.63 -11.16
CA ASN A 16 12.20 10.22 -11.05
C ASN A 16 12.85 9.88 -9.68
N ALA A 17 13.41 10.85 -8.97
CA ALA A 17 14.01 10.61 -7.66
C ALA A 17 12.96 10.18 -6.61
N PRO A 18 13.29 9.27 -5.67
CA PRO A 18 14.59 8.66 -5.43
C PRO A 18 14.75 7.27 -6.09
N HIS A 19 14.10 7.04 -7.23
CA HIS A 19 14.16 5.76 -7.95
C HIS A 19 15.59 5.37 -8.32
N THR A 20 15.80 4.08 -8.49
CA THR A 20 17.02 3.55 -9.13
C THR A 20 17.20 4.07 -10.54
N GLU A 21 18.44 4.07 -11.00
CA GLU A 21 18.73 4.36 -12.40
C GLU A 21 18.45 3.11 -13.25
N ALA A 22 17.45 3.18 -14.12
CA ALA A 22 17.25 2.19 -15.16
C ALA A 22 18.29 2.36 -16.28
N VAL A 23 19.16 1.38 -16.45
CA VAL A 23 20.18 1.37 -17.52
C VAL A 23 19.78 0.38 -18.60
N ILE A 24 19.55 0.91 -19.79
CA ILE A 24 19.17 0.13 -20.98
C ILE A 24 20.43 -0.10 -21.81
N GLY A 25 20.91 -1.34 -21.82
CA GLY A 25 21.94 -1.83 -22.74
C GLY A 25 21.34 -2.47 -24.00
N PRO A 26 22.18 -2.86 -24.97
CA PRO A 26 21.72 -3.36 -26.27
C PRO A 26 20.74 -4.55 -26.20
N ASN A 27 20.91 -5.43 -25.20
CA ASN A 27 20.10 -6.64 -25.00
C ASN A 27 19.70 -6.85 -23.52
N SER A 28 19.78 -5.83 -22.67
CA SER A 28 19.51 -5.99 -21.24
C SER A 28 19.07 -4.68 -20.58
N LEU A 29 18.11 -4.77 -19.67
CA LEU A 29 17.78 -3.73 -18.70
C LEU A 29 18.36 -4.12 -17.33
N TRP A 30 18.96 -3.18 -16.61
CA TRP A 30 19.32 -3.37 -15.21
C TRP A 30 19.12 -2.09 -14.40
N PHE A 31 19.04 -2.22 -13.09
CA PHE A 31 18.92 -1.09 -12.16
C PHE A 31 20.25 -0.83 -11.47
N ASP A 32 20.71 0.41 -11.48
CA ASP A 32 21.85 0.89 -10.69
C ASP A 32 21.35 1.75 -9.51
N VAL A 33 22.26 2.12 -8.61
CA VAL A 33 21.94 3.01 -7.50
C VAL A 33 21.39 4.36 -8.02
N PRO A 34 20.52 5.04 -7.24
CA PRO A 34 20.04 6.37 -7.61
C PRO A 34 21.21 7.34 -7.86
N LYS A 35 21.08 8.20 -8.87
CA LYS A 35 22.11 9.19 -9.23
C LYS A 35 21.80 10.56 -8.61
N PRO A 36 22.47 10.97 -7.52
CA PRO A 36 22.24 12.26 -6.90
C PRO A 36 22.69 13.42 -7.76
N ALA A 37 22.17 14.61 -7.48
CA ALA A 37 22.73 15.83 -8.04
C ALA A 37 24.14 16.04 -7.46
N LYS A 38 25.08 16.54 -8.28
CA LYS A 38 26.49 16.78 -7.87
C LYS A 38 26.64 17.54 -6.55
N ARG A 39 25.76 18.52 -6.31
CA ARG A 39 25.74 19.34 -5.08
C ARG A 39 25.37 18.56 -3.80
N HIS A 40 24.83 17.36 -3.93
CA HIS A 40 24.33 16.52 -2.82
C HIS A 40 25.18 15.27 -2.59
N GLU A 41 26.22 15.01 -3.40
CA GLU A 41 27.03 13.78 -3.34
C GLU A 41 27.74 13.55 -2.00
N ASN A 42 27.94 14.62 -1.21
CA ASN A 42 28.61 14.59 0.09
C ASN A 42 27.64 14.71 1.29
N LEU A 43 26.33 14.61 1.06
CA LEU A 43 25.33 14.63 2.13
C LEU A 43 25.03 13.22 2.66
N PHE A 44 24.62 13.14 3.93
CA PHE A 44 24.12 11.91 4.57
C PHE A 44 25.09 10.71 4.57
N LEU A 45 26.41 10.96 4.52
CA LEU A 45 27.42 9.89 4.37
C LEU A 45 27.40 8.88 5.53
N ASP A 46 27.00 9.31 6.72
CA ASP A 46 26.88 8.47 7.92
C ASP A 46 25.51 7.79 8.05
N ALA A 47 24.57 8.07 7.14
CA ALA A 47 23.24 7.50 7.20
C ALA A 47 23.25 6.00 6.92
N LYS A 48 22.35 5.29 7.60
CA LYS A 48 22.16 3.85 7.52
C LYS A 48 20.67 3.57 7.36
N ILE A 49 20.33 2.47 6.71
CA ILE A 49 18.93 2.04 6.62
C ILE A 49 18.41 1.86 8.06
N PRO A 50 17.22 2.38 8.41
CA PRO A 50 16.61 2.10 9.70
C PRO A 50 16.53 0.60 9.95
N ARG A 51 17.14 0.14 11.05
CA ARG A 51 17.21 -1.29 11.41
C ARG A 51 16.14 -1.58 12.46
N GLY A 52 15.07 -2.28 12.05
CA GLY A 52 14.01 -2.78 12.93
C GLY A 52 13.99 -4.32 13.02
N PRO A 53 13.05 -4.92 13.76
CA PRO A 53 12.89 -6.37 13.88
C PRO A 53 12.78 -7.13 12.54
N SER A 54 12.18 -6.52 11.51
CA SER A 54 12.10 -7.11 10.16
C SER A 54 13.41 -7.01 9.39
N PHE A 55 14.40 -6.22 9.82
CA PHE A 55 15.63 -6.01 9.07
C PHE A 55 16.58 -7.20 9.21
N ASN A 56 16.82 -7.92 8.10
CA ASN A 56 17.73 -9.06 7.99
C ASN A 56 17.64 -10.07 9.17
N PRO A 57 16.43 -10.57 9.48
CA PRO A 57 16.16 -11.40 10.65
C PRO A 57 16.98 -12.70 10.62
N GLU A 58 17.28 -13.22 11.81
CA GLU A 58 18.04 -14.48 11.97
C GLU A 58 17.33 -15.67 11.37
N GLU A 59 16.01 -15.75 11.56
CA GLU A 59 15.13 -16.73 10.92
C GLU A 59 14.34 -16.07 9.78
N PRO A 60 14.23 -16.72 8.61
CA PRO A 60 13.38 -16.21 7.53
C PRO A 60 11.90 -16.30 7.93
N HIS A 61 11.10 -15.38 7.43
CA HIS A 61 9.65 -15.35 7.59
C HIS A 61 8.99 -14.82 6.32
N GLY A 62 7.65 -14.77 6.33
CA GLY A 62 6.84 -14.53 5.14
C GLY A 62 6.52 -15.83 4.41
N VAL A 63 6.04 -15.72 3.18
CA VAL A 63 5.63 -16.89 2.35
C VAL A 63 6.29 -16.87 0.97
N SER A 64 5.94 -17.82 0.11
CA SER A 64 6.39 -17.91 -1.28
C SER A 64 7.91 -17.88 -1.40
N TRP A 65 8.46 -17.10 -2.32
CA TRP A 65 9.89 -16.93 -2.52
C TRP A 65 10.56 -16.13 -1.40
N VAL A 66 9.83 -15.28 -0.67
CA VAL A 66 10.37 -14.42 0.40
C VAL A 66 10.96 -15.26 1.53
N LYS A 67 10.26 -16.31 1.96
CA LYS A 67 10.74 -17.22 3.02
C LYS A 67 12.03 -17.98 2.65
N ALA A 68 12.36 -18.05 1.36
CA ALA A 68 13.54 -18.75 0.86
C ALA A 68 14.77 -17.82 0.73
N LEU A 69 14.62 -16.52 1.02
CA LEU A 69 15.71 -15.57 0.87
C LEU A 69 16.85 -15.84 1.86
N PRO A 70 18.10 -15.90 1.39
CA PRO A 70 19.25 -16.06 2.26
C PRO A 70 19.44 -14.82 3.13
N ARG A 71 19.98 -15.02 4.33
CA ARG A 71 20.37 -13.91 5.20
C ARG A 71 21.49 -13.10 4.53
N ALA A 72 21.38 -11.78 4.56
CA ALA A 72 22.38 -10.90 3.98
C ALA A 72 23.68 -10.93 4.81
N ASN A 73 24.82 -11.06 4.13
CA ASN A 73 26.15 -10.92 4.73
C ASN A 73 26.58 -9.44 4.78
N GLN A 74 27.73 -9.15 5.39
CA GLN A 74 28.20 -7.78 5.59
C GLN A 74 28.33 -7.00 4.27
N THR A 75 28.81 -7.63 3.20
CA THR A 75 28.95 -6.98 1.88
C THR A 75 27.61 -6.52 1.32
N VAL A 76 26.57 -7.35 1.44
CA VAL A 76 25.21 -6.99 1.04
C VAL A 76 24.67 -5.85 1.91
N LEU A 77 24.92 -5.90 3.22
CA LEU A 77 24.50 -4.86 4.16
C LEU A 77 25.17 -3.51 3.86
N ASP A 78 26.48 -3.50 3.61
CA ASP A 78 27.24 -2.29 3.27
C ASP A 78 26.77 -1.71 1.93
N TYR A 79 26.50 -2.55 0.95
CA TYR A 79 25.93 -2.13 -0.34
C TYR A 79 24.56 -1.48 -0.16
N ASN A 80 23.65 -2.12 0.60
CA ASN A 80 22.32 -1.58 0.84
C ASN A 80 22.41 -0.24 1.60
N ASP A 81 23.29 -0.09 2.60
CA ASP A 81 23.48 1.20 3.26
C ASP A 81 23.97 2.28 2.30
N ALA A 82 24.92 1.97 1.42
CA ALA A 82 25.39 2.90 0.41
C ALA A 82 24.28 3.29 -0.58
N PHE A 83 23.43 2.33 -0.97
CA PHE A 83 22.24 2.57 -1.79
C PHE A 83 21.28 3.53 -1.07
N TYR A 84 21.02 3.31 0.22
CA TYR A 84 20.16 4.17 1.02
C TYR A 84 20.69 5.61 1.10
N VAL A 85 22.00 5.79 1.29
CA VAL A 85 22.63 7.12 1.21
C VAL A 85 22.34 7.77 -0.16
N LYS A 86 22.48 7.03 -1.27
CA LYS A 86 22.18 7.55 -2.61
C LYS A 86 20.71 7.96 -2.78
N ARG A 87 19.76 7.21 -2.20
CA ARG A 87 18.34 7.59 -2.17
C ARG A 87 18.11 8.89 -1.40
N LEU A 88 18.74 9.07 -0.23
CA LEU A 88 18.62 10.32 0.53
C LEU A 88 19.21 11.51 -0.23
N GLN A 89 20.37 11.32 -0.87
CA GLN A 89 21.02 12.35 -1.68
C GLN A 89 20.17 12.77 -2.89
N THR A 90 19.48 11.84 -3.56
CA THR A 90 18.54 12.19 -4.66
C THR A 90 17.27 12.85 -4.13
N LEU A 91 16.75 12.39 -2.98
CA LEU A 91 15.56 12.97 -2.36
C LEU A 91 15.77 14.43 -1.93
N GLN A 92 16.99 14.83 -1.57
CA GLN A 92 17.30 16.23 -1.26
C GLN A 92 16.99 17.19 -2.41
N ALA A 93 17.15 16.76 -3.68
CA ALA A 93 16.77 17.58 -4.82
C ALA A 93 15.24 17.70 -4.98
N VAL A 94 14.48 16.69 -4.54
CA VAL A 94 13.02 16.73 -4.50
C VAL A 94 12.55 17.69 -3.39
N ASP A 95 13.19 17.64 -2.22
CA ASP A 95 12.92 18.57 -1.11
C ASP A 95 13.12 20.04 -1.53
N GLU A 96 14.25 20.34 -2.18
CA GLU A 96 14.52 21.67 -2.75
C GLU A 96 13.47 22.08 -3.79
N LEU A 97 13.01 21.15 -4.63
CA LEU A 97 11.96 21.39 -5.63
C LEU A 97 10.60 21.68 -4.96
N VAL A 98 10.25 20.98 -3.89
CA VAL A 98 9.04 21.26 -3.11
C VAL A 98 9.12 22.66 -2.49
N GLY A 99 10.26 23.03 -1.89
CA GLY A 99 10.48 24.38 -1.37
C GLY A 99 10.33 25.45 -2.45
N ALA A 100 10.98 25.26 -3.60
CA ALA A 100 10.89 26.18 -4.73
C ALA A 100 9.47 26.31 -5.30
N LEU A 101 8.67 25.24 -5.28
CA LEU A 101 7.26 25.29 -5.67
C LEU A 101 6.46 26.21 -4.75
N PHE A 102 6.59 26.05 -3.43
CA PHE A 102 5.88 26.89 -2.46
C PHE A 102 6.32 28.36 -2.55
N ASP A 103 7.61 28.63 -2.70
CA ASP A 103 8.12 29.99 -2.92
C ASP A 103 7.54 30.60 -4.20
N LYS A 104 7.47 29.82 -5.28
CA LYS A 104 6.90 30.29 -6.55
C LYS A 104 5.42 30.60 -6.43
N LEU A 105 4.64 29.76 -5.75
CA LEU A 105 3.22 30.01 -5.49
C LEU A 105 3.02 31.32 -4.70
N LYS A 106 3.86 31.57 -3.69
CA LYS A 106 3.82 32.80 -2.89
C LYS A 106 4.16 34.05 -3.72
N ILE A 107 5.22 33.99 -4.53
CA ILE A 107 5.63 35.10 -5.43
C ILE A 107 4.50 35.45 -6.41
N LEU A 108 3.78 34.44 -6.89
CA LEU A 108 2.65 34.62 -7.80
C LEU A 108 1.34 35.00 -7.10
N GLY A 109 1.30 35.04 -5.76
CA GLY A 109 0.09 35.31 -4.98
C GLY A 109 -0.95 34.19 -5.04
N MET A 110 -0.52 32.95 -5.33
CA MET A 110 -1.39 31.80 -5.56
C MET A 110 -1.42 30.81 -4.37
N ASP A 111 -0.59 31.04 -3.35
CA ASP A 111 -0.41 30.16 -2.18
C ASP A 111 -1.68 29.98 -1.33
N LYS A 112 -2.63 30.92 -1.43
CA LYS A 112 -3.91 30.88 -0.69
C LYS A 112 -5.07 30.25 -1.46
N ASN A 113 -4.88 29.92 -2.73
CA ASN A 113 -5.92 29.37 -3.61
C ASN A 113 -5.42 28.13 -4.39
N THR A 114 -4.39 27.46 -3.88
CA THR A 114 -3.82 26.27 -4.51
C THR A 114 -3.77 25.15 -3.48
N TYR A 115 -4.30 23.98 -3.86
CA TYR A 115 -4.03 22.75 -3.14
C TYR A 115 -2.73 22.13 -3.66
N VAL A 116 -1.85 21.75 -2.74
CA VAL A 116 -0.61 21.02 -3.01
C VAL A 116 -0.72 19.68 -2.31
N ILE A 117 -0.63 18.60 -3.09
CA ILE A 117 -0.69 17.22 -2.61
C ILE A 117 0.66 16.57 -2.92
N TYR A 118 1.31 16.01 -1.90
CA TYR A 118 2.56 15.26 -2.00
C TYR A 118 2.28 13.80 -1.67
N THR A 119 2.69 12.90 -2.55
CA THR A 119 2.53 11.45 -2.37
C THR A 119 3.63 10.66 -3.11
N SER A 120 3.65 9.35 -2.91
CA SER A 120 4.46 8.39 -3.68
C SER A 120 3.54 7.38 -4.37
N ASP A 121 3.98 6.77 -5.47
CA ASP A 121 3.28 5.68 -6.15
C ASP A 121 3.29 4.39 -5.31
N ASN A 122 4.44 4.10 -4.70
CA ASN A 122 4.66 2.99 -3.79
C ASN A 122 5.77 3.34 -2.77
N GLY A 123 5.93 2.47 -1.78
CA GLY A 123 7.03 2.47 -0.84
C GLY A 123 8.29 1.80 -1.41
N PHE A 124 9.24 1.45 -0.56
CA PHE A 124 10.48 0.81 -0.97
C PHE A 124 11.15 0.07 0.19
N HIS A 125 11.16 -1.26 0.13
CA HIS A 125 11.90 -2.09 1.07
C HIS A 125 13.38 -2.18 0.71
N MET A 126 14.22 -2.37 1.73
CA MET A 126 15.66 -2.59 1.59
C MET A 126 16.24 -3.27 2.83
N GLY A 127 16.30 -4.60 2.80
CA GLY A 127 16.80 -5.45 3.89
C GLY A 127 15.72 -5.94 4.86
N GLN A 128 14.56 -5.26 4.92
CA GLN A 128 13.39 -5.77 5.65
C GLN A 128 12.92 -7.09 5.03
N HIS A 129 12.55 -8.06 5.85
CA HIS A 129 12.19 -9.42 5.46
C HIS A 129 13.28 -10.14 4.63
N ARG A 130 14.54 -9.70 4.74
CA ARG A 130 15.68 -10.09 3.87
C ARG A 130 15.50 -9.71 2.39
N LEU A 131 14.48 -8.93 2.07
CA LEU A 131 14.26 -8.42 0.73
C LEU A 131 15.42 -7.50 0.34
N LYS A 132 15.81 -7.57 -0.93
CA LYS A 132 16.81 -6.67 -1.51
C LYS A 132 16.12 -5.35 -1.89
N PRO A 133 16.86 -4.27 -2.24
CA PRO A 133 16.22 -3.01 -2.63
C PRO A 133 15.15 -3.25 -3.69
N GLY A 134 13.93 -2.78 -3.46
CA GLY A 134 12.82 -3.07 -4.37
C GLY A 134 11.47 -2.67 -3.81
N LYS A 135 10.45 -3.23 -4.44
CA LYS A 135 9.02 -3.07 -4.16
C LYS A 135 8.29 -4.33 -4.61
N GLN A 136 6.96 -4.33 -4.64
CA GLN A 136 6.08 -5.41 -5.14
C GLN A 136 5.68 -6.46 -4.10
N CYS A 137 5.98 -6.24 -2.81
CA CYS A 137 5.44 -7.03 -1.70
C CYS A 137 4.32 -6.27 -0.98
N ALA A 138 3.49 -6.97 -0.21
CA ALA A 138 2.40 -6.37 0.55
C ALA A 138 2.85 -5.78 1.90
N PHE A 139 4.15 -5.80 2.20
CA PHE A 139 4.71 -5.30 3.46
C PHE A 139 4.55 -3.78 3.59
N GLU A 140 4.48 -3.26 4.82
CA GLU A 140 4.27 -1.82 5.09
C GLU A 140 5.28 -0.94 4.37
N GLU A 141 6.52 -1.39 4.27
CA GLU A 141 7.59 -0.69 3.57
C GLU A 141 7.26 -0.40 2.10
N ASP A 142 6.39 -1.20 1.46
CA ASP A 142 6.01 -1.08 0.06
C ASP A 142 4.66 -0.41 -0.18
N VAL A 143 3.72 -0.53 0.77
CA VAL A 143 2.31 -0.15 0.52
C VAL A 143 1.88 1.09 1.29
N ASN A 144 2.55 1.43 2.40
CA ASN A 144 2.21 2.60 3.21
C ASN A 144 3.06 3.80 2.81
N VAL A 145 2.50 4.66 1.96
CA VAL A 145 3.20 5.79 1.36
C VAL A 145 2.89 7.12 2.07
N PRO A 146 3.81 8.11 2.03
CA PRO A 146 3.50 9.44 2.52
C PRO A 146 2.34 10.05 1.74
N PHE A 147 1.41 10.71 2.43
CA PHE A 147 0.36 11.51 1.82
C PHE A 147 0.19 12.81 2.61
N LEU A 148 0.60 13.94 2.02
CA LEU A 148 0.50 15.26 2.65
C LEU A 148 -0.32 16.20 1.78
N VAL A 149 -1.20 16.98 2.41
CA VAL A 149 -2.02 17.98 1.72
C VAL A 149 -1.86 19.34 2.40
N SER A 150 -1.67 20.38 1.60
CA SER A 150 -1.71 21.78 2.01
C SER A 150 -2.63 22.53 1.07
N GLY A 151 -3.47 23.43 1.59
CA GLY A 151 -4.37 24.21 0.76
C GLY A 151 -5.48 24.93 1.54
N PRO A 152 -6.40 25.59 0.83
CA PRO A 152 -7.56 26.24 1.45
C PRO A 152 -8.35 25.28 2.34
N GLY A 153 -8.68 25.71 3.57
CA GLY A 153 -9.49 24.92 4.51
C GLY A 153 -8.82 23.69 5.14
N VAL A 154 -7.62 23.31 4.68
CA VAL A 154 -6.85 22.20 5.25
C VAL A 154 -6.22 22.63 6.57
N PRO A 155 -6.42 21.91 7.68
CA PRO A 155 -5.83 22.26 8.97
C PRO A 155 -4.30 22.15 8.94
N LYS A 156 -3.63 23.11 9.57
CA LYS A 156 -2.17 23.11 9.72
C LYS A 156 -1.76 22.16 10.85
N ASN A 157 -0.63 21.48 10.68
CA ASN A 157 -0.01 20.62 11.69
C ASN A 157 -1.02 19.60 12.27
N HIS A 158 -1.76 18.95 11.39
CA HIS A 158 -2.76 17.96 11.75
C HIS A 158 -2.43 16.63 11.10
N THR A 159 -2.49 15.56 11.89
CA THR A 159 -2.26 14.19 11.45
C THR A 159 -3.53 13.39 11.71
N VAL A 160 -3.77 12.44 10.83
CA VAL A 160 -4.93 11.56 10.85
C VAL A 160 -4.48 10.12 10.66
N ASP A 161 -5.26 9.18 11.16
CA ASP A 161 -4.98 7.74 11.15
C ASP A 161 -6.11 6.91 10.52
N PHE A 162 -7.13 7.56 9.94
CA PHE A 162 -8.11 6.88 9.10
C PHE A 162 -7.47 6.46 7.78
N THR A 163 -8.00 5.39 7.18
CA THR A 163 -7.44 4.83 5.96
C THR A 163 -7.86 5.60 4.72
N THR A 164 -6.92 5.74 3.79
CA THR A 164 -7.12 6.26 2.43
C THR A 164 -6.34 5.39 1.46
N SER A 165 -6.71 5.42 0.18
CA SER A 165 -5.96 4.73 -0.88
C SER A 165 -5.69 5.66 -2.07
N HIS A 166 -4.86 5.23 -3.02
CA HIS A 166 -4.67 5.97 -4.26
C HIS A 166 -5.94 6.08 -5.12
N THR A 167 -6.93 5.19 -4.96
CA THR A 167 -8.20 5.31 -5.70
C THR A 167 -9.00 6.53 -5.25
N ASP A 168 -8.84 6.95 -4.00
CA ASP A 168 -9.44 8.17 -3.44
C ASP A 168 -8.85 9.45 -4.05
N PHE A 169 -7.64 9.40 -4.60
CA PHE A 169 -6.94 10.58 -5.12
C PHE A 169 -7.71 11.22 -6.28
N SER A 170 -8.20 10.40 -7.21
CA SER A 170 -8.99 10.88 -8.35
C SER A 170 -10.31 11.50 -7.89
N ALA A 171 -11.01 10.86 -6.96
CA ALA A 171 -12.25 11.39 -6.40
C ALA A 171 -12.02 12.71 -5.65
N THR A 172 -10.91 12.82 -4.92
CA THR A 172 -10.51 14.05 -4.20
C THR A 172 -10.26 15.22 -5.15
N ILE A 173 -9.52 15.00 -6.24
CA ILE A 173 -9.24 16.06 -7.23
C ILE A 173 -10.53 16.57 -7.88
N LEU A 174 -11.45 15.66 -8.23
CA LEU A 174 -12.72 16.02 -8.84
C LEU A 174 -13.63 16.80 -7.88
N ASP A 175 -13.70 16.37 -6.61
CA ASP A 175 -14.44 17.07 -5.57
C ASP A 175 -13.90 18.49 -5.34
N LEU A 176 -12.59 18.65 -5.25
CA LEU A 176 -11.92 19.95 -5.15
C LEU A 176 -12.18 20.85 -6.36
N ALA A 177 -12.31 20.26 -7.55
CA ALA A 177 -12.68 20.95 -8.78
C ALA A 177 -14.19 21.19 -8.93
N GLN A 178 -15.01 20.79 -7.94
CA GLN A 178 -16.48 20.83 -7.97
C GLN A 178 -17.09 20.08 -9.17
N ILE A 179 -16.44 18.99 -9.58
CA ILE A 179 -16.93 18.11 -10.62
C ILE A 179 -17.70 16.96 -9.94
N PRO A 180 -18.98 16.72 -10.29
CA PRO A 180 -19.74 15.61 -9.75
C PRO A 180 -19.05 14.27 -9.97
N LEU A 181 -18.97 13.46 -8.93
CA LEU A 181 -18.44 12.10 -9.02
C LEU A 181 -19.44 11.19 -9.76
N ARG A 182 -18.89 10.24 -10.51
CA ARG A 182 -19.68 9.17 -11.12
C ARG A 182 -19.87 8.04 -10.11
N GLU A 183 -20.94 7.26 -10.24
CA GLU A 183 -21.21 6.14 -9.33
C GLU A 183 -20.23 4.97 -9.48
N ASP A 184 -19.47 4.93 -10.57
CA ASP A 184 -18.47 3.91 -10.90
C ASP A 184 -17.05 4.25 -10.42
N PHE A 185 -16.87 5.29 -9.60
CA PHE A 185 -15.58 5.56 -8.95
C PHE A 185 -15.32 4.61 -7.79
N ASP A 186 -14.16 3.96 -7.81
CA ASP A 186 -13.73 3.00 -6.79
C ASP A 186 -13.25 3.66 -5.48
N GLY A 187 -13.05 4.97 -5.47
CA GLY A 187 -12.60 5.74 -4.30
C GLY A 187 -13.58 6.86 -3.93
N THR A 188 -13.39 7.43 -2.74
CA THR A 188 -14.16 8.57 -2.24
C THR A 188 -13.29 9.80 -1.98
N PRO A 189 -13.82 11.03 -1.98
CA PRO A 189 -13.03 12.21 -1.63
C PRO A 189 -12.45 12.09 -0.23
N MET A 190 -11.13 12.27 -0.13
CA MET A 190 -10.45 12.29 1.15
C MET A 190 -10.95 13.46 2.00
N PRO A 191 -11.13 13.28 3.31
CA PRO A 191 -11.62 14.32 4.20
C PRO A 191 -10.51 15.36 4.49
N LEU A 192 -10.57 16.51 3.81
CA LEU A 192 -9.53 17.54 3.92
C LEU A 192 -9.82 18.66 4.94
N THR A 193 -11.01 18.70 5.54
CA THR A 193 -11.40 19.71 6.55
C THR A 193 -11.59 19.07 7.93
N LEU A 194 -11.39 19.84 9.01
CA LEU A 194 -11.58 19.32 10.38
C LEU A 194 -12.95 18.66 10.61
N PRO A 195 -14.09 19.22 10.16
CA PRO A 195 -15.38 18.54 10.31
C PRO A 195 -15.44 17.22 9.54
N ALA A 196 -14.90 17.18 8.31
CA ALA A 196 -14.87 15.96 7.50
C ALA A 196 -13.97 14.89 8.14
N MET A 197 -12.79 15.27 8.64
CA MET A 197 -11.85 14.38 9.31
C MET A 197 -12.48 13.76 10.57
N LYS A 198 -13.18 14.57 11.39
CA LYS A 198 -13.91 14.08 12.56
C LYS A 198 -15.04 13.10 12.20
N LYS A 199 -15.68 13.27 11.04
CA LYS A 199 -16.69 12.35 10.53
C LYS A 199 -16.05 11.05 10.06
N ALA A 200 -14.96 11.14 9.30
CA ALA A 200 -14.24 9.99 8.75
C ALA A 200 -13.64 9.10 9.86
N ALA A 201 -13.07 9.69 10.91
CA ALA A 201 -12.54 8.96 12.07
C ALA A 201 -13.58 8.12 12.83
N LYS A 202 -14.88 8.32 12.58
CA LYS A 202 -15.98 7.55 13.16
C LYS A 202 -16.67 6.62 12.16
N SER A 203 -16.26 6.67 10.90
CA SER A 203 -16.86 5.90 9.81
C SER A 203 -16.20 4.53 9.72
N THR A 204 -16.99 3.51 9.41
CA THR A 204 -16.48 2.18 9.02
C THR A 204 -16.56 1.95 7.52
N MET A 205 -16.99 2.94 6.75
CA MET A 205 -17.06 2.82 5.28
C MET A 205 -15.67 2.68 4.65
N HIS A 206 -14.63 3.26 5.26
CA HIS A 206 -13.29 3.29 4.70
C HIS A 206 -12.25 2.69 5.67
N ASP A 207 -12.63 1.60 6.35
CA ASP A 207 -11.76 0.88 7.29
C ASP A 207 -10.89 -0.19 6.61
N HIS A 208 -10.89 -0.27 5.28
CA HIS A 208 -10.18 -1.28 4.51
C HIS A 208 -9.57 -0.71 3.23
N VAL A 209 -8.49 -1.34 2.76
CA VAL A 209 -7.82 -0.99 1.50
C VAL A 209 -7.36 -2.27 0.81
N SER A 210 -7.65 -2.41 -0.47
CA SER A 210 -7.11 -3.50 -1.30
C SER A 210 -5.63 -3.28 -1.61
N ILE A 211 -4.87 -4.36 -1.60
CA ILE A 211 -3.49 -4.43 -2.05
C ILE A 211 -3.39 -5.60 -3.02
N GLU A 212 -2.82 -5.40 -4.19
CA GLU A 212 -2.59 -6.51 -5.14
C GLU A 212 -1.31 -6.34 -5.92
N TYR A 213 -0.76 -7.46 -6.36
CA TYR A 213 0.35 -7.50 -7.29
C TYR A 213 0.22 -8.69 -8.24
N TRP A 214 0.73 -8.53 -9.46
CA TRP A 214 0.67 -9.54 -10.50
C TRP A 214 2.05 -9.76 -11.12
N GLY A 215 2.43 -11.04 -11.21
CA GLY A 215 3.56 -11.51 -11.98
C GLY A 215 4.81 -11.76 -11.14
N ILE A 216 5.89 -11.08 -11.51
CA ILE A 216 7.25 -11.41 -11.07
C ILE A 216 7.73 -10.35 -10.07
N GLY A 217 8.30 -10.80 -8.95
CA GLY A 217 9.03 -9.95 -8.01
C GLY A 217 10.42 -9.65 -8.58
N GLY A 218 10.86 -8.40 -8.54
CA GLY A 218 12.10 -7.91 -9.10
C GLY A 218 12.94 -7.25 -8.03
N GLU A 219 14.25 -7.32 -8.23
CA GLU A 219 15.23 -6.71 -7.33
C GLU A 219 15.91 -5.55 -8.04
N GLU A 220 16.15 -4.47 -7.30
CA GLU A 220 16.79 -3.27 -7.81
C GLU A 220 18.21 -3.12 -7.25
N GLY A 221 19.16 -2.74 -8.11
CA GLY A 221 20.54 -2.46 -7.73
C GLY A 221 21.58 -3.33 -8.44
N ALA A 222 22.71 -2.70 -8.76
CA ALA A 222 23.78 -3.31 -9.55
C ALA A 222 24.40 -4.57 -8.93
N LEU A 223 24.41 -4.70 -7.59
CA LEU A 223 24.90 -5.91 -6.91
C LEU A 223 24.08 -7.16 -7.27
N TYR A 224 22.82 -6.98 -7.67
CA TYR A 224 21.89 -8.06 -7.96
C TYR A 224 21.80 -8.36 -9.48
N ARG A 225 22.68 -7.76 -10.29
CA ARG A 225 22.78 -8.02 -11.73
C ARG A 225 23.39 -9.40 -12.01
N GLY A 226 22.68 -10.22 -12.77
CA GLY A 226 23.28 -11.37 -13.49
C GLY A 226 23.73 -12.56 -12.64
N GLY A 227 23.39 -12.62 -11.35
CA GLY A 227 23.68 -13.77 -10.50
C GLY A 227 23.13 -13.55 -9.10
N ILE A 228 22.29 -14.48 -8.64
CA ILE A 228 21.43 -14.45 -7.43
C ILE A 228 20.05 -13.80 -7.69
N SER A 229 19.25 -14.44 -8.57
CA SER A 229 17.79 -14.27 -8.74
C SER A 229 17.28 -12.83 -8.93
N ALA A 230 17.55 -12.21 -10.08
CA ALA A 230 17.02 -10.88 -10.44
C ALA A 230 15.48 -10.84 -10.61
N SER A 231 14.81 -11.98 -10.51
CA SER A 231 13.38 -12.14 -10.74
C SER A 231 12.85 -13.35 -9.98
N HIS A 232 11.75 -13.18 -9.26
CA HIS A 232 11.08 -14.19 -8.45
C HIS A 232 9.70 -14.47 -9.04
N GLY A 233 9.49 -15.68 -9.54
CA GLY A 233 8.17 -16.13 -9.99
C GLY A 233 7.19 -16.28 -8.82
N ASN A 234 5.92 -16.49 -9.14
CA ASN A 234 4.85 -16.69 -8.15
C ASN A 234 4.72 -15.52 -7.15
N ASN A 235 4.93 -14.28 -7.61
CA ASN A 235 4.75 -13.08 -6.78
C ASN A 235 3.33 -12.50 -6.87
N THR A 236 2.41 -13.18 -7.55
CA THR A 236 1.00 -12.75 -7.63
C THR A 236 0.29 -12.97 -6.30
N TYR A 237 -0.38 -11.93 -5.78
CA TYR A 237 -1.20 -12.01 -4.58
C TYR A 237 -2.36 -11.00 -4.62
N LYS A 238 -3.41 -11.33 -3.87
CA LYS A 238 -4.46 -10.39 -3.44
C LYS A 238 -4.34 -10.22 -1.93
N GLY A 239 -4.52 -9.01 -1.45
CA GLY A 239 -4.47 -8.71 -0.04
C GLY A 239 -5.32 -7.51 0.33
N MET A 240 -5.45 -7.29 1.63
CA MET A 240 -6.12 -6.13 2.17
C MET A 240 -5.47 -5.67 3.47
N ARG A 241 -5.60 -4.37 3.73
CA ARG A 241 -5.54 -3.81 5.07
C ARG A 241 -6.94 -3.66 5.64
N ILE A 242 -7.09 -3.89 6.94
CA ILE A 242 -8.26 -3.46 7.72
C ILE A 242 -7.74 -2.66 8.91
N VAL A 243 -8.12 -1.39 9.00
CA VAL A 243 -7.66 -0.46 10.03
C VAL A 243 -8.86 0.19 10.72
N SER A 244 -8.92 -0.02 12.04
CA SER A 244 -9.95 0.48 12.94
C SER A 244 -9.36 0.61 14.35
N PRO A 245 -10.09 1.24 15.30
CA PRO A 245 -9.67 1.26 16.69
C PRO A 245 -9.48 -0.16 17.27
N GLN A 246 -10.24 -1.15 16.80
CA GLN A 246 -10.15 -2.54 17.28
C GLN A 246 -9.13 -3.39 16.53
N TYR A 247 -9.00 -3.22 15.22
CA TYR A 247 -8.20 -4.08 14.34
C TYR A 247 -7.24 -3.26 13.49
N ASP A 248 -6.01 -3.71 13.34
CA ASP A 248 -5.08 -3.24 12.31
C ASP A 248 -4.41 -4.47 11.71
N LEU A 249 -4.97 -4.97 10.60
CA LEU A 249 -4.63 -6.27 10.04
C LEU A 249 -4.14 -6.12 8.60
N LEU A 250 -3.08 -6.85 8.26
CA LEU A 250 -2.75 -7.18 6.87
C LEU A 250 -3.07 -8.64 6.62
N TYR A 251 -3.85 -8.92 5.58
CA TYR A 251 -4.14 -10.29 5.14
C TYR A 251 -3.88 -10.44 3.64
N THR A 252 -3.12 -11.45 3.26
CA THR A 252 -2.77 -11.75 1.87
C THR A 252 -3.01 -13.21 1.53
N VAL A 253 -3.39 -13.45 0.27
CA VAL A 253 -3.50 -14.76 -0.36
C VAL A 253 -2.67 -14.75 -1.63
N TRP A 254 -1.70 -15.65 -1.69
CA TRP A 254 -0.76 -15.76 -2.79
C TRP A 254 -1.21 -16.80 -3.80
N CYS A 255 -0.78 -16.66 -5.06
CA CYS A 255 -1.04 -17.65 -6.09
C CYS A 255 -0.40 -19.02 -5.79
N SER A 256 0.59 -19.06 -4.88
CA SER A 256 1.19 -20.28 -4.33
C SER A 256 0.30 -20.98 -3.29
N HIS A 257 -0.92 -20.50 -3.05
CA HIS A 257 -1.88 -20.93 -2.03
C HIS A 257 -1.42 -20.68 -0.58
N GLU A 258 -0.34 -19.93 -0.43
CA GLU A 258 0.15 -19.49 0.86
C GLU A 258 -0.57 -18.20 1.30
N HIS A 259 -0.62 -18.02 2.61
CA HIS A 259 -1.39 -16.96 3.25
C HIS A 259 -0.55 -16.26 4.28
N GLU A 260 -0.75 -14.95 4.41
CA GLU A 260 -0.19 -14.18 5.51
C GLU A 260 -1.29 -13.44 6.26
N LEU A 261 -1.19 -13.44 7.59
CA LEU A 261 -2.01 -12.62 8.47
C LEU A 261 -1.11 -11.97 9.51
N TYR A 262 -1.08 -10.65 9.55
CA TYR A 262 -0.33 -9.88 10.53
C TYR A 262 -1.27 -8.98 11.33
N ASP A 263 -1.07 -8.93 12.65
CA ASP A 263 -1.70 -7.93 13.53
C ASP A 263 -0.70 -6.80 13.77
N MET A 264 -0.91 -5.70 13.04
CA MET A 264 -0.01 -4.54 12.99
C MET A 264 0.02 -3.78 14.31
N LYS A 265 -1.00 -3.94 15.19
CA LYS A 265 -0.96 -3.34 16.54
C LYS A 265 0.09 -4.00 17.43
N THR A 266 0.33 -5.30 17.24
CA THR A 266 1.24 -6.09 18.07
C THR A 266 2.56 -6.44 17.38
N ASP A 267 2.56 -6.45 16.05
CA ASP A 267 3.71 -6.74 15.19
C ASP A 267 3.73 -5.78 13.98
N PRO A 268 4.04 -4.48 14.20
CA PRO A 268 4.10 -3.50 13.12
C PRO A 268 5.21 -3.77 12.09
N TYR A 269 6.11 -4.71 12.37
CA TYR A 269 7.20 -5.13 11.49
C TYR A 269 6.89 -6.44 10.75
N GLN A 270 5.70 -7.01 10.92
CA GLN A 270 5.21 -8.14 10.12
C GLN A 270 6.17 -9.36 10.14
N THR A 271 6.71 -9.65 11.31
CA THR A 271 7.69 -10.73 11.54
C THR A 271 7.04 -12.06 11.92
N LYS A 272 5.77 -12.03 12.37
CA LYS A 272 5.03 -13.19 12.87
C LYS A 272 3.74 -13.38 12.08
N ASN A 273 3.79 -14.27 11.08
CA ASN A 273 2.58 -14.69 10.37
C ASN A 273 1.68 -15.48 11.32
N LEU A 274 0.47 -14.96 11.58
CA LEU A 274 -0.51 -15.57 12.47
C LEU A 274 -1.34 -16.66 11.80
N TYR A 275 -1.33 -16.75 10.46
CA TYR A 275 -2.09 -17.74 9.72
C TYR A 275 -1.73 -19.17 10.18
N GLY A 276 -2.74 -19.99 10.47
CA GLY A 276 -2.56 -21.36 10.95
C GLY A 276 -2.10 -21.50 12.41
N THR A 277 -1.91 -20.39 13.14
CA THR A 277 -1.54 -20.42 14.56
C THR A 277 -2.75 -20.54 15.49
N SER A 278 -2.50 -20.87 16.76
CA SER A 278 -3.52 -20.92 17.83
C SER A 278 -3.66 -19.60 18.60
N VAL A 279 -2.96 -18.54 18.17
CA VAL A 279 -3.05 -17.20 18.74
C VAL A 279 -4.48 -16.66 18.59
N LYS A 280 -4.85 -15.67 19.40
CA LYS A 280 -6.14 -14.99 19.29
C LYS A 280 -5.93 -13.51 19.03
N ILE A 281 -6.75 -12.93 18.16
CA ILE A 281 -6.83 -11.48 17.92
C ILE A 281 -8.11 -10.99 18.57
N ASN A 282 -8.00 -10.12 19.57
CA ASN A 282 -9.15 -9.62 20.35
C ASN A 282 -10.07 -10.74 20.86
N GLY A 283 -9.49 -11.85 21.34
CA GLY A 283 -10.22 -13.02 21.84
C GLY A 283 -10.80 -13.95 20.76
N GLN A 284 -10.71 -13.59 19.48
CA GLN A 284 -11.16 -14.42 18.36
C GLN A 284 -10.05 -15.36 17.87
N SER A 285 -10.40 -16.59 17.52
CA SER A 285 -9.43 -17.52 16.94
C SER A 285 -9.04 -17.11 15.52
N ILE A 286 -7.80 -17.38 15.10
CA ILE A 286 -7.34 -17.07 13.75
C ILE A 286 -8.25 -17.66 12.66
N PRO A 287 -8.69 -18.94 12.70
CA PRO A 287 -9.58 -19.47 11.68
C PRO A 287 -10.87 -18.66 11.51
N LYS A 288 -11.48 -18.22 12.63
CA LYS A 288 -12.68 -17.38 12.57
C LYS A 288 -12.41 -16.05 11.90
N VAL A 289 -11.30 -15.39 12.26
CA VAL A 289 -10.90 -14.11 11.65
C VAL A 289 -10.65 -14.28 10.16
N VAL A 290 -9.84 -15.27 9.78
CA VAL A 290 -9.51 -15.59 8.38
C VAL A 290 -10.77 -15.83 7.54
N GLU A 291 -11.76 -16.56 8.04
CA GLU A 291 -13.01 -16.78 7.28
C GLU A 291 -13.75 -15.49 6.90
N ARG A 292 -13.64 -14.42 7.71
CA ARG A 292 -14.25 -13.11 7.44
C ARG A 292 -13.38 -12.29 6.50
N LEU A 293 -12.07 -12.28 6.74
CA LEU A 293 -11.11 -11.59 5.90
C LEU A 293 -11.14 -12.15 4.49
N ASP A 294 -11.16 -13.47 4.34
CA ASP A 294 -11.24 -14.13 3.05
C ASP A 294 -12.54 -13.80 2.30
N ALA A 295 -13.70 -13.84 2.97
CA ALA A 295 -14.97 -13.45 2.36
C ALA A 295 -14.99 -11.98 1.94
N LEU A 296 -14.38 -11.10 2.75
CA LEU A 296 -14.23 -9.68 2.39
C LEU A 296 -13.24 -9.49 1.24
N LEU A 297 -12.15 -10.26 1.20
CA LEU A 297 -11.14 -10.21 0.14
C LEU A 297 -11.75 -10.65 -1.19
N MET A 298 -12.64 -11.64 -1.16
CA MET A 298 -13.38 -12.09 -2.33
C MET A 298 -14.23 -10.97 -2.95
N VAL A 299 -14.83 -10.09 -2.13
CA VAL A 299 -15.49 -8.88 -2.64
C VAL A 299 -14.47 -7.88 -3.17
N MET A 300 -13.42 -7.62 -2.39
CA MET A 300 -12.45 -6.57 -2.66
C MET A 300 -11.54 -6.85 -3.87
N LYS A 301 -11.24 -8.12 -4.19
CA LYS A 301 -10.33 -8.51 -5.27
C LYS A 301 -10.83 -8.13 -6.67
N SER A 302 -12.14 -7.91 -6.81
CA SER A 302 -12.83 -7.61 -8.08
C SER A 302 -13.84 -6.47 -7.93
N CYS A 303 -13.74 -5.68 -6.86
CA CYS A 303 -14.71 -4.66 -6.54
C CYS A 303 -14.79 -3.59 -7.65
N LYS A 304 -15.97 -2.97 -7.78
CA LYS A 304 -16.19 -1.80 -8.64
C LYS A 304 -17.12 -0.80 -7.98
N GLY A 305 -16.83 0.48 -8.12
CA GLY A 305 -17.62 1.59 -7.60
C GLY A 305 -17.85 1.46 -6.09
N LYS A 306 -19.12 1.55 -5.68
CA LYS A 306 -19.53 1.43 -4.27
C LYS A 306 -19.11 0.12 -3.59
N GLN A 307 -18.84 -0.96 -4.34
CA GLN A 307 -18.36 -2.20 -3.73
C GLN A 307 -16.95 -2.04 -3.13
N CYS A 308 -16.11 -1.18 -3.69
CA CYS A 308 -14.76 -0.93 -3.19
C CYS A 308 -14.73 -0.09 -1.90
N THR A 309 -15.82 0.65 -1.63
CA THR A 309 -15.92 1.59 -0.50
C THR A 309 -16.99 1.16 0.50
N GLN A 310 -17.80 0.16 0.17
CA GLN A 310 -18.84 -0.43 1.04
C GLN A 310 -18.95 -1.94 0.80
N PRO A 311 -17.85 -2.71 0.85
CA PRO A 311 -17.84 -4.13 0.53
C PRO A 311 -18.71 -4.98 1.45
N TRP A 312 -18.92 -4.52 2.70
CA TRP A 312 -19.80 -5.19 3.64
C TRP A 312 -21.25 -5.26 3.17
N LEU A 313 -21.72 -4.31 2.34
CA LEU A 313 -23.06 -4.37 1.75
C LEU A 313 -23.20 -5.49 0.71
N THR A 314 -22.11 -5.90 0.07
CA THR A 314 -22.11 -7.07 -0.82
C THR A 314 -22.30 -8.37 -0.03
N LEU A 315 -21.66 -8.48 1.14
CA LEU A 315 -21.81 -9.65 2.02
C LEU A 315 -23.11 -9.62 2.83
N HIS A 316 -23.57 -8.42 3.23
CA HIS A 316 -24.74 -8.21 4.08
C HIS A 316 -25.64 -7.11 3.49
N PRO A 317 -26.43 -7.40 2.45
CA PRO A 317 -27.28 -6.40 1.79
C PRO A 317 -28.28 -5.69 2.71
N GLY A 318 -28.64 -6.32 3.84
CA GLY A 318 -29.50 -5.72 4.86
C GLY A 318 -28.83 -4.64 5.74
N GLY A 319 -27.55 -4.33 5.56
CA GLY A 319 -26.84 -3.24 6.24
C GLY A 319 -26.61 -3.44 7.75
N LYS A 320 -26.82 -4.66 8.26
CA LYS A 320 -26.68 -4.99 9.69
C LYS A 320 -25.24 -5.30 10.13
N VAL A 321 -24.32 -5.40 9.19
CA VAL A 321 -22.89 -5.68 9.40
C VAL A 321 -22.11 -4.74 8.49
N ASN A 322 -21.29 -3.87 9.07
CA ASN A 322 -20.59 -2.79 8.35
C ASN A 322 -19.09 -2.74 8.66
N ASN A 323 -18.57 -3.69 9.44
CA ASN A 323 -17.16 -3.79 9.83
C ASN A 323 -16.81 -5.22 10.28
N LEU A 324 -15.52 -5.47 10.45
CA LEU A 324 -15.01 -6.78 10.88
C LEU A 324 -15.51 -7.17 12.29
N ALA A 325 -15.63 -6.22 13.22
CA ALA A 325 -16.05 -6.50 14.59
C ALA A 325 -17.47 -7.09 14.63
N GLU A 326 -18.39 -6.53 13.85
CA GLU A 326 -19.76 -7.02 13.68
C GLU A 326 -19.80 -8.38 12.96
N ALA A 327 -18.95 -8.57 11.94
CA ALA A 327 -18.82 -9.82 11.18
C ALA A 327 -18.31 -11.01 12.02
N LEU A 328 -17.60 -10.72 13.12
CA LEU A 328 -17.06 -11.72 14.05
C LEU A 328 -18.10 -12.24 15.07
N HIS A 329 -19.34 -11.76 15.02
CA HIS A 329 -20.41 -12.29 15.87
C HIS A 329 -20.69 -13.77 15.55
N THR A 330 -20.82 -14.61 16.59
CA THR A 330 -20.95 -16.08 16.47
C THR A 330 -22.12 -16.56 15.63
N ARG A 331 -23.25 -15.83 15.65
CA ARG A 331 -24.41 -16.07 14.76
C ARG A 331 -24.07 -16.12 13.26
N LEU A 332 -22.94 -15.53 12.85
CA LEU A 332 -22.47 -15.50 11.46
C LEU A 332 -21.43 -16.59 11.17
N ASP A 333 -21.01 -17.40 12.16
CA ASP A 333 -19.99 -18.45 12.00
C ASP A 333 -20.34 -19.40 10.85
N SER A 334 -21.58 -19.91 10.82
CA SER A 334 -22.00 -20.84 9.75
C SER A 334 -22.05 -20.17 8.37
N PHE A 335 -22.32 -18.87 8.30
CA PHE A 335 -22.35 -18.12 7.04
C PHE A 335 -20.94 -17.98 6.46
N TYR A 336 -19.99 -17.48 7.26
CA TYR A 336 -18.61 -17.27 6.81
C TYR A 336 -17.85 -18.59 6.56
N GLY A 337 -18.14 -19.63 7.34
CA GLY A 337 -17.57 -20.96 7.14
C GLY A 337 -18.00 -21.63 5.82
N LYS A 338 -19.11 -21.18 5.20
CA LYS A 338 -19.60 -21.69 3.91
C LYS A 338 -19.15 -20.85 2.70
N GLN A 339 -18.49 -19.72 2.91
CA GLN A 339 -18.02 -18.89 1.80
C GLN A 339 -16.92 -19.60 1.02
N VAL A 340 -16.96 -19.44 -0.30
CA VAL A 340 -15.86 -19.84 -1.18
C VAL A 340 -14.61 -19.04 -0.81
N LYS A 341 -13.47 -19.71 -0.77
CA LYS A 341 -12.19 -19.11 -0.36
C LYS A 341 -11.46 -18.50 -1.53
N VAL A 342 -10.73 -17.41 -1.28
CA VAL A 342 -9.82 -16.83 -2.26
C VAL A 342 -8.71 -17.83 -2.53
N THR A 343 -8.51 -18.13 -3.80
CA THR A 343 -7.43 -18.99 -4.29
C THR A 343 -7.07 -18.53 -5.71
N PHE A 344 -6.07 -19.15 -6.31
CA PHE A 344 -5.71 -18.95 -7.70
C PHE A 344 -5.64 -20.31 -8.38
N ASP A 345 -6.11 -20.36 -9.62
CA ASP A 345 -5.98 -21.57 -10.44
C ASP A 345 -4.53 -21.71 -10.93
N GLU A 346 -3.88 -20.58 -11.26
CA GLU A 346 -2.51 -20.54 -11.78
C GLU A 346 -1.76 -19.26 -11.37
N CYS A 347 -0.44 -19.36 -11.17
CA CYS A 347 0.46 -18.22 -10.99
C CYS A 347 0.85 -17.61 -12.35
N GLN A 348 -0.01 -16.78 -12.92
CA GLN A 348 0.26 -16.10 -14.19
C GLN A 348 1.26 -14.94 -14.03
N PRO A 349 2.11 -14.65 -15.05
CA PRO A 349 3.13 -13.59 -15.00
C PRO A 349 2.55 -12.18 -15.15
N GLY A 350 1.23 -12.03 -15.16
CA GLY A 350 0.52 -10.77 -15.30
C GLY A 350 -0.96 -10.93 -14.95
N TYR A 351 -1.72 -9.84 -15.13
CA TYR A 351 -3.14 -9.82 -14.77
C TYR A 351 -3.98 -10.62 -15.77
N ILE A 352 -4.38 -11.84 -15.39
CA ILE A 352 -5.18 -12.76 -16.18
C ILE A 352 -6.38 -13.21 -15.35
N ILE A 353 -7.57 -12.68 -15.68
CA ILE A 353 -8.79 -12.89 -14.88
C ILE A 353 -9.15 -14.38 -14.76
N SER A 354 -8.93 -15.17 -15.82
CA SER A 354 -9.25 -16.61 -15.80
C SER A 354 -8.35 -17.42 -14.85
N ALA A 355 -7.28 -16.84 -14.31
CA ALA A 355 -6.39 -17.49 -13.34
C ALA A 355 -6.68 -17.08 -11.89
N GLU A 356 -7.58 -16.12 -11.67
CA GLU A 356 -7.97 -15.61 -10.34
C GLU A 356 -8.73 -16.64 -9.48
N GLY A 357 -9.13 -17.79 -10.03
CA GLY A 357 -10.01 -18.73 -9.35
C GLY A 357 -11.39 -18.12 -9.08
N PRO A 358 -12.01 -18.37 -7.91
CA PRO A 358 -13.33 -17.85 -7.57
C PRO A 358 -13.40 -16.32 -7.56
N LEU A 359 -14.57 -15.79 -7.96
CA LEU A 359 -14.83 -14.34 -8.10
C LEU A 359 -16.05 -13.83 -7.33
N ASP A 360 -16.92 -14.74 -6.88
CA ASP A 360 -18.22 -14.39 -6.30
C ASP A 360 -18.34 -14.81 -4.84
N VAL A 361 -19.14 -14.06 -4.08
CA VAL A 361 -19.54 -14.37 -2.70
C VAL A 361 -20.99 -14.83 -2.64
N ILE A 362 -21.34 -15.54 -1.58
CA ILE A 362 -22.74 -15.86 -1.25
C ILE A 362 -23.25 -14.75 -0.33
N PRO A 363 -24.22 -13.89 -0.74
CA PRO A 363 -24.72 -12.83 0.14
C PRO A 363 -25.55 -13.38 1.30
N PHE A 364 -25.47 -12.74 2.46
CA PHE A 364 -26.27 -13.11 3.62
C PHE A 364 -27.69 -12.56 3.49
N TYR A 365 -28.64 -13.45 3.26
CA TYR A 365 -30.07 -13.17 3.37
C TYR A 365 -30.60 -13.81 4.65
N VAL A 366 -31.28 -13.04 5.47
CA VAL A 366 -32.15 -13.62 6.51
C VAL A 366 -33.36 -14.15 5.75
N PRO A 367 -33.67 -15.46 5.80
CA PRO A 367 -34.94 -15.94 5.26
C PRO A 367 -36.07 -15.19 5.97
N ASP A 368 -37.01 -14.65 5.20
CA ASP A 368 -38.21 -13.97 5.72
C ASP A 368 -38.98 -14.80 6.74
#